data_AF-A0A8H7Z3H1-F1
#
_entry.id   AF-A0A8H7Z3H1-F1
#
_cell.length_a   1.000
_cell.length_b   1.000
_cell.length_c   1.000
_cell.angle_alpha   90.00
_cell.angle_beta   90.00
_cell.angle_gamma   90.00
#
_symmetry.space_group_name_H-M   'P 1'
#
loop_
_entity.id
_entity.type
_entity.pdbx_description
1 polymer ?
#
loop_
_entity_poly.entity_id
_entity_poly.type
_entity_poly.pdbx_seq_one_letter_code
_entity_poly.pdbx_strand_id
1 'polypeptide(L)'
;MAMTFNAKQNFILVGVFGLFTVAVMFIRLLMQKIRKRSFGASDYLTIFALICYCAVTAMTVLIFLWGTNVIDPRDRMGKQFTISDIHHREIGSKLALVGRVVCTTYLWTQKTIILALYTRIPPGLLWPNHILSASLALLAVTFVLVQVISFSECSPFHLYWQVEPDPGLCIETTLHSFVQTITNTLTHILLLAIPLRWAFQKHRPLTEKLLLAFLFSLGIFLIAVALAPLPIPGHDATRSYQNALKQSEALLAAFLANIITITGLDSSLTDEDDAPFLSSNAKRRSNGSGFRSLFDREIVVTSNFEMQSQTASPARVRQMFPRHPWTAFQRMSNENLIIRAKGGRDSRESK
;
A
#
# COMPACT_ATOMS: atom_id res chain seq x y z
N MET A 1 -5.65 24.06 36.56
CA MET A 1 -4.23 23.68 36.48
C MET A 1 -3.58 24.48 35.36
N ALA A 2 -2.67 25.41 35.67
CA ALA A 2 -2.00 26.21 34.64
C ALA A 2 -0.99 25.33 33.87
N MET A 3 -1.24 25.13 32.57
CA MET A 3 -0.38 24.34 31.70
C MET A 3 0.92 25.11 31.40
N THR A 4 2.08 24.46 31.52
CA THR A 4 3.39 25.07 31.25
C THR A 4 3.49 25.53 29.78
N PHE A 5 4.33 26.55 29.49
CA PHE A 5 4.50 27.09 28.14
C PHE A 5 4.85 26.00 27.11
N ASN A 6 5.79 25.11 27.46
CA ASN A 6 6.19 23.98 26.62
C ASN A 6 5.02 23.00 26.38
N ALA A 7 4.21 22.72 27.40
CA ALA A 7 3.04 21.84 27.25
C ALA A 7 1.98 22.45 26.32
N LYS A 8 1.75 23.78 26.40
CA LYS A 8 0.87 24.49 25.47
C LYS A 8 1.38 24.42 24.04
N GLN A 9 2.67 24.67 23.81
CA GLN A 9 3.27 24.62 22.48
C GLN A 9 3.16 23.20 21.88
N ASN A 10 3.44 22.16 22.66
CA ASN A 10 3.27 20.78 22.22
C ASN A 10 1.83 20.44 21.87
N PHE A 11 0.87 20.87 22.69
CA PHE A 11 -0.54 20.64 22.43
C PHE A 11 -0.98 21.28 21.11
N ILE A 12 -0.54 22.52 20.84
CA ILE A 12 -0.80 23.21 19.58
C ILE A 12 -0.20 22.44 18.40
N LEU A 13 1.08 22.04 18.50
CA LEU A 13 1.76 21.28 17.45
C LEU A 13 1.05 19.94 17.15
N VAL A 14 0.65 19.22 18.20
CA VAL A 14 -0.11 17.96 18.09
C VAL A 14 -1.44 18.21 17.36
N GLY A 15 -2.17 19.26 17.72
CA GLY A 15 -3.43 19.61 17.06
C GLY A 15 -3.27 19.98 15.59
N VAL A 16 -2.24 20.77 15.26
CA VAL A 16 -1.95 21.21 13.89
C VAL A 16 -1.56 20.02 13.01
N PHE A 17 -0.58 19.20 13.41
CA PHE A 17 -0.20 17.99 12.66
C PHE A 17 -1.36 16.98 12.58
N GLY A 18 -2.16 16.88 13.65
CA GLY A 18 -3.45 16.19 13.70
C GLY A 18 -4.37 16.53 12.53
N LEU A 19 -4.68 17.82 12.42
CA LEU A 19 -5.58 18.34 11.40
C LEU A 19 -5.05 18.07 9.98
N PHE A 20 -3.76 18.32 9.73
CA PHE A 20 -3.15 18.06 8.44
C PHE A 20 -3.19 16.58 8.06
N THR A 21 -2.98 15.67 9.01
CA THR A 21 -2.99 14.23 8.76
C THR A 21 -4.38 13.75 8.32
N VAL A 22 -5.42 14.21 9.02
CA VAL A 22 -6.82 13.96 8.65
C VAL A 22 -7.13 14.56 7.29
N ALA A 23 -6.71 15.80 7.03
CA ALA A 23 -6.94 16.48 5.76
C ALA A 23 -6.33 15.72 4.57
N VAL A 24 -5.08 15.24 4.69
CA VAL A 24 -4.42 14.46 3.62
C VAL A 24 -5.21 13.19 3.28
N MET A 25 -5.63 12.43 4.29
CA MET A 25 -6.41 11.20 4.08
C MET A 25 -7.80 11.51 3.49
N PHE A 26 -8.45 12.56 3.97
CA PHE A 26 -9.76 12.98 3.47
C PHE A 26 -9.69 13.48 2.02
N ILE A 27 -8.69 14.31 1.68
CA ILE A 27 -8.44 14.80 0.32
C ILE A 27 -8.25 13.62 -0.63
N ARG A 28 -7.45 12.61 -0.25
CA ARG A 28 -7.30 11.40 -1.07
C ARG A 28 -8.65 10.74 -1.35
N LEU A 29 -9.47 10.49 -0.33
CA LEU A 29 -10.77 9.83 -0.48
C LEU A 29 -11.73 10.67 -1.34
N LEU A 30 -11.70 11.99 -1.18
CA LEU A 30 -12.47 12.92 -2.00
C LEU A 30 -12.03 12.89 -3.46
N MET A 31 -10.71 12.89 -3.73
CA MET A 31 -10.16 12.79 -5.08
C MET A 31 -10.57 11.49 -5.77
N GLN A 32 -10.56 10.37 -5.05
CA GLN A 32 -11.04 9.08 -5.57
C GLN A 32 -12.53 9.14 -5.93
N LYS A 33 -13.35 9.76 -5.07
CA LYS A 33 -14.78 9.96 -5.31
C LYS A 33 -15.04 10.86 -6.52
N ILE A 34 -14.31 11.96 -6.66
CA ILE A 34 -14.43 12.89 -7.80
C ILE A 34 -14.05 12.21 -9.11
N ARG A 35 -13.00 11.38 -9.11
CA ARG A 35 -12.56 10.60 -10.28
C ARG A 35 -13.49 9.44 -10.65
N LYS A 36 -14.61 9.23 -9.92
CA LYS A 36 -15.61 8.16 -10.13
C LYS A 36 -15.00 6.76 -10.23
N ARG A 37 -13.86 6.53 -9.58
CA ARG A 37 -13.16 5.25 -9.62
C ARG A 37 -13.76 4.31 -8.56
N SER A 38 -13.78 3.00 -8.83
CA SER A 38 -14.20 2.01 -7.84
C SER A 38 -13.27 2.05 -6.62
N PHE A 39 -13.84 1.83 -5.43
CA PHE A 39 -13.06 1.75 -4.20
C PHE A 39 -12.20 0.49 -4.23
N GLY A 40 -10.88 0.67 -4.21
CA GLY A 40 -9.93 -0.43 -4.14
C GLY A 40 -9.59 -0.81 -2.70
N ALA A 41 -8.88 -1.92 -2.52
CA ALA A 41 -8.39 -2.35 -1.19
C ALA A 41 -7.60 -1.25 -0.46
N SER A 42 -6.80 -0.47 -1.19
CA SER A 42 -6.02 0.66 -0.64
C SER A 42 -6.92 1.76 -0.06
N ASP A 43 -8.11 1.98 -0.61
CA ASP A 43 -9.05 3.00 -0.12
C ASP A 43 -9.73 2.55 1.17
N TYR A 44 -10.09 1.28 1.28
CA TYR A 44 -10.59 0.69 2.53
C TYR A 44 -9.55 0.75 3.64
N LEU A 45 -8.28 0.44 3.34
CA LEU A 45 -7.19 0.60 4.30
C LEU A 45 -7.01 2.05 4.75
N THR A 46 -7.25 3.02 3.86
CA THR A 46 -7.17 4.46 4.19
C THR A 46 -8.31 4.90 5.10
N ILE A 47 -9.53 4.41 4.85
CA ILE A 47 -10.68 4.65 5.73
C ILE A 47 -10.39 4.06 7.11
N PHE A 48 -9.86 2.84 7.17
CA PHE A 48 -9.46 2.21 8.43
C PHE A 48 -8.36 3.00 9.15
N ALA A 49 -7.33 3.47 8.43
CA ALA A 49 -6.29 4.32 8.99
C ALA A 49 -6.84 5.65 9.53
N LEU A 50 -7.79 6.27 8.81
CA LEU A 50 -8.46 7.49 9.25
C LEU A 50 -9.21 7.28 10.57
N ILE A 51 -9.97 6.19 10.69
CA ILE A 51 -10.68 5.84 11.94
C ILE A 51 -9.68 5.64 13.08
N CYS A 52 -8.62 4.86 12.86
CA CYS A 52 -7.57 4.63 13.86
C CYS A 52 -6.92 5.95 14.30
N TYR A 53 -6.61 6.84 13.36
CA TYR A 53 -5.97 8.11 13.66
C TYR A 53 -6.87 9.07 14.45
N CYS A 54 -8.14 9.15 14.09
CA CYS A 54 -9.14 9.91 14.86
C CYS A 54 -9.25 9.37 16.30
N ALA A 55 -9.26 8.04 16.46
CA ALA A 55 -9.30 7.41 17.79
C ALA A 55 -8.03 7.74 18.61
N VAL A 56 -6.84 7.66 18.01
CA VAL A 56 -5.58 8.05 18.67
C VAL A 56 -5.59 9.52 19.09
N THR A 57 -6.06 10.40 18.22
CA THR A 57 -6.14 11.84 18.50
C THR A 57 -7.12 12.12 19.65
N ALA A 58 -8.30 11.51 19.63
CA ALA A 58 -9.29 11.63 20.70
C ALA A 58 -8.74 11.13 22.05
N MET A 59 -8.12 9.95 22.06
CA MET A 59 -7.48 9.39 23.27
C MET A 59 -6.34 10.29 23.77
N THR A 60 -5.53 10.84 22.87
CA THR A 60 -4.42 11.74 23.21
C THR A 60 -4.94 13.00 23.90
N VAL A 61 -6.02 13.61 23.40
CA VAL A 61 -6.66 14.78 24.03
C VAL A 61 -7.14 14.43 25.44
N LEU A 62 -7.80 13.29 25.63
CA LEU A 62 -8.25 12.84 26.95
C LEU A 62 -7.07 12.60 27.91
N ILE A 63 -6.00 11.98 27.43
CA ILE A 63 -4.76 11.75 28.19
C ILE A 63 -4.12 13.08 28.61
N PHE A 64 -4.11 14.09 27.74
CA PHE A 64 -3.61 15.42 28.08
C PHE A 64 -4.46 16.13 29.14
N LEU A 65 -5.78 15.90 29.15
CA LEU A 65 -6.71 16.50 30.12
C LEU A 65 -6.67 15.80 31.49
N TRP A 66 -6.64 14.47 31.51
CA TRP A 66 -6.74 13.65 32.72
C TRP A 66 -5.37 13.24 33.31
N GLY A 67 -4.32 13.24 32.50
CA GLY A 67 -3.00 12.75 32.88
C GLY A 67 -2.91 11.22 32.89
N THR A 68 -1.70 10.70 33.08
CA THR A 68 -1.45 9.25 33.20
C THR A 68 -0.81 8.92 34.55
N ASN A 69 -0.50 7.65 34.77
CA ASN A 69 0.29 7.18 35.89
C ASN A 69 1.77 7.58 35.79
N VAL A 70 2.27 8.00 34.62
CA VAL A 70 3.61 8.58 34.46
C VAL A 70 3.63 10.00 35.02
N ILE A 71 4.31 10.18 36.15
CA ILE A 71 4.40 11.44 36.90
C ILE A 71 5.88 11.79 37.06
N ASP A 72 6.27 13.04 36.79
CA ASP A 72 7.64 13.49 37.05
C ASP A 72 7.94 13.31 38.55
N PRO A 73 9.06 12.67 38.93
CA PRO A 73 9.42 12.47 40.34
C PRO A 73 9.37 13.75 41.19
N ARG A 74 9.65 14.90 40.58
CA ARG A 74 9.57 16.22 41.23
C ARG A 74 8.14 16.65 41.55
N ASP A 75 7.20 16.34 40.67
CA ASP A 75 5.77 16.61 40.86
C ASP A 75 5.12 15.63 41.84
N ARG A 76 5.75 14.46 42.05
CA ARG A 76 5.31 13.45 43.01
C ARG A 76 5.72 13.79 44.44
N MET A 77 6.89 14.40 44.62
CA MET A 77 7.37 14.86 45.94
C MET A 77 6.59 16.11 46.38
N GLY A 78 5.54 15.91 47.18
CA GLY A 78 4.78 16.99 47.82
C GLY A 78 3.33 17.17 47.35
N LYS A 79 2.84 16.29 46.45
CA LYS A 79 1.46 16.33 45.97
C LYS A 79 0.68 15.12 46.49
N GLN A 80 -0.26 15.36 47.39
CA GLN A 80 -1.28 14.34 47.71
C GLN A 80 -2.31 14.32 46.59
N PHE A 81 -2.50 13.16 45.97
CA PHE A 81 -3.53 12.99 44.95
C PHE A 81 -4.89 12.80 45.60
N THR A 82 -5.90 13.53 45.12
CA THR A 82 -7.28 13.27 45.53
C THR A 82 -7.73 11.94 44.92
N ILE A 83 -8.69 11.25 45.55
CA ILE A 83 -9.30 10.01 44.99
C ILE A 83 -9.79 10.23 43.54
N SER A 84 -10.36 11.40 43.25
CA SER A 84 -10.78 11.79 41.90
C SER A 84 -9.60 11.91 40.92
N ASP A 85 -8.46 12.45 41.36
CA ASP A 85 -7.26 12.58 40.52
C ASP A 85 -6.65 11.21 40.19
N ILE A 86 -6.67 10.30 41.17
CA ILE A 86 -6.22 8.91 40.99
C ILE A 86 -7.08 8.21 39.95
N HIS A 87 -8.40 8.34 40.04
CA HIS A 87 -9.32 7.70 39.10
C HIS A 87 -9.15 8.23 37.66
N HIS A 88 -9.03 9.54 37.48
CA HIS A 88 -8.78 10.13 36.16
C HIS A 88 -7.45 9.64 35.56
N ARG A 89 -6.39 9.57 36.36
CA ARG A 89 -5.07 9.05 35.92
C ARG A 89 -5.09 7.57 35.61
N GLU A 90 -5.86 6.77 36.34
CA GLU A 90 -6.05 5.35 36.04
C GLU A 90 -6.70 5.17 34.66
N ILE A 91 -7.78 5.91 34.39
CA ILE A 91 -8.45 5.91 33.08
C ILE A 91 -7.48 6.40 31.99
N GLY A 92 -6.77 7.50 32.22
CA GLY A 92 -5.78 8.02 31.28
C GLY A 92 -4.66 7.04 30.97
N SER A 93 -4.24 6.22 31.95
CA SER A 93 -3.23 5.18 31.74
C SER A 93 -3.76 4.01 30.90
N LYS A 94 -5.01 3.59 31.12
CA LYS A 94 -5.69 2.60 30.27
C LYS A 94 -5.83 3.11 28.84
N LEU A 95 -6.25 4.37 28.67
CA LEU A 95 -6.30 5.02 27.36
C LEU A 95 -4.93 5.14 26.70
N ALA A 96 -3.86 5.37 27.48
CA ALA A 96 -2.51 5.42 26.95
C ALA A 96 -2.06 4.05 26.41
N LEU A 97 -2.40 2.95 27.10
CA LEU A 97 -2.11 1.60 26.61
C LEU A 97 -2.87 1.29 25.31
N VAL A 98 -4.18 1.55 25.28
CA VAL A 98 -4.99 1.38 24.06
C VAL A 98 -4.49 2.30 22.94
N GLY A 99 -4.12 3.53 23.27
CA GLY A 99 -3.56 4.51 22.34
C GLY A 99 -2.29 4.01 21.67
N ARG A 100 -1.41 3.29 22.38
CA ARG A 100 -0.21 2.66 21.78
C ARG A 100 -0.60 1.64 20.72
N VAL A 101 -1.50 0.73 21.06
CA VAL A 101 -1.98 -0.34 20.16
C VAL A 101 -2.57 0.25 18.88
N VAL A 102 -3.44 1.26 19.01
CA VAL A 102 -4.11 1.89 17.86
C VAL A 102 -3.12 2.75 17.05
N CYS A 103 -2.17 3.42 17.70
CA CYS A 103 -1.12 4.19 17.02
C CYS A 103 -0.20 3.29 16.19
N THR A 104 0.27 2.18 16.76
CA THR A 104 1.04 1.16 16.03
C THR A 104 0.22 0.61 14.86
N THR A 105 -1.07 0.31 15.08
CA THR A 105 -1.96 -0.16 14.00
C THR A 105 -2.06 0.86 12.86
N TYR A 106 -2.21 2.14 13.19
CA TYR A 106 -2.23 3.22 12.20
C TYR A 106 -0.92 3.26 11.39
N LEU A 107 0.24 3.28 12.06
CA LEU A 107 1.54 3.38 11.38
C LEU A 107 1.81 2.19 10.46
N TRP A 108 1.47 0.97 10.88
CA TRP A 108 1.61 -0.24 10.05
C TRP A 108 0.59 -0.27 8.92
N THR A 109 -0.61 0.28 9.11
CA THR A 109 -1.59 0.44 8.03
C THR A 109 -1.06 1.37 6.94
N GLN A 110 -0.45 2.51 7.29
CA GLN A 110 0.17 3.41 6.31
C GLN A 110 1.27 2.71 5.50
N LYS A 111 2.11 1.91 6.15
CA LYS A 111 3.14 1.08 5.50
C LYS A 111 2.53 0.04 4.56
N THR A 112 1.42 -0.56 4.96
CA THR A 112 0.68 -1.54 4.14
C THR A 112 0.05 -0.88 2.90
N ILE A 113 -0.47 0.34 3.04
CA ILE A 113 -0.98 1.14 1.91
C ILE A 113 0.13 1.41 0.88
N ILE A 114 1.33 1.81 1.34
CA ILE A 114 2.50 2.02 0.49
C ILE A 114 2.88 0.72 -0.24
N LEU A 115 2.91 -0.41 0.48
CA LEU A 115 3.27 -1.68 -0.12
C LEU A 115 2.22 -2.18 -1.13
N ALA A 116 0.94 -1.95 -0.86
CA ALA A 116 -0.15 -2.26 -1.81
C ALA A 116 -0.06 -1.38 -3.08
N LEU A 117 0.45 -0.16 -2.97
CA LEU A 117 0.74 0.67 -4.13
C LEU A 117 1.91 0.09 -4.95
N TYR A 118 2.94 -0.44 -4.29
CA TYR A 118 4.06 -1.09 -4.99
C TYR A 118 3.63 -2.33 -5.76
N THR A 119 2.61 -3.08 -5.31
CA THR A 119 2.10 -4.23 -6.06
C THR A 119 1.40 -3.87 -7.38
N ARG A 120 1.01 -2.60 -7.56
CA ARG A 120 0.38 -2.12 -8.80
C ARG A 120 1.39 -1.66 -9.84
N ILE A 121 2.66 -1.47 -9.44
CA ILE A 121 3.69 -1.04 -10.37
C ILE A 121 4.14 -2.28 -11.19
N PRO A 122 4.31 -2.15 -12.52
CA PRO A 122 4.59 -3.29 -13.39
C PRO A 122 5.79 -4.14 -12.97
N PRO A 123 5.75 -5.47 -13.14
CA PRO A 123 6.77 -6.41 -12.67
C PRO A 123 8.14 -6.25 -13.35
N GLY A 124 8.20 -5.63 -14.54
CA GLY A 124 9.47 -5.28 -15.20
C GLY A 124 10.22 -4.14 -14.52
N LEU A 125 9.57 -3.46 -13.56
CA LEU A 125 10.01 -2.18 -13.04
C LEU A 125 10.40 -2.21 -11.56
N LEU A 126 9.78 -3.10 -10.79
CA LEU A 126 10.06 -3.35 -9.38
C LEU A 126 10.65 -4.74 -9.13
N TRP A 127 10.95 -5.02 -7.86
CA TRP A 127 11.37 -6.33 -7.40
C TRP A 127 10.29 -7.39 -7.68
N PRO A 128 10.67 -8.66 -7.88
CA PRO A 128 9.73 -9.77 -8.05
C PRO A 128 8.63 -9.81 -6.98
N ASN A 129 7.43 -10.27 -7.34
CA ASN A 129 6.26 -10.40 -6.45
C ASN A 129 6.57 -11.12 -5.12
N HIS A 130 7.51 -12.07 -5.13
CA HIS A 130 7.96 -12.77 -3.91
C HIS A 130 8.58 -11.85 -2.88
N ILE A 131 9.29 -10.80 -3.30
CA ILE A 131 9.88 -9.82 -2.37
C ILE A 131 8.78 -8.94 -1.78
N LEU A 132 7.80 -8.50 -2.58
CA LEU A 132 6.71 -7.69 -2.04
C LEU A 132 5.88 -8.50 -1.04
N SER A 133 5.64 -9.78 -1.33
CA SER A 133 4.99 -10.72 -0.41
C SER A 133 5.83 -10.94 0.87
N ALA A 134 7.14 -11.12 0.75
CA ALA A 134 8.04 -11.25 1.89
C ALA A 134 8.07 -9.98 2.75
N SER A 135 8.07 -8.79 2.13
CA SER A 135 7.98 -7.50 2.82
C SER A 135 6.65 -7.36 3.57
N LEU A 136 5.54 -7.82 3.00
CA LEU A 136 4.24 -7.82 3.68
C LEU A 136 4.25 -8.77 4.89
N ALA A 137 4.83 -9.96 4.73
CA ALA A 137 4.99 -10.90 5.84
C ALA A 137 5.87 -10.32 6.95
N LEU A 138 6.97 -9.64 6.60
CA LEU A 138 7.85 -8.97 7.56
C LEU A 138 7.13 -7.81 8.29
N LEU A 139 6.30 -7.03 7.59
CA LEU A 139 5.45 -6.01 8.21
C LEU A 139 4.47 -6.64 9.20
N ALA A 140 3.84 -7.76 8.85
CA ALA A 140 2.92 -8.46 9.75
C ALA A 140 3.65 -9.02 10.99
N VAL A 141 4.83 -9.62 10.82
CA VAL A 141 5.63 -10.15 11.93
C VAL A 141 6.08 -9.03 12.88
N THR A 142 6.60 -7.93 12.35
CA THR A 142 7.03 -6.78 13.15
C THR A 142 5.85 -6.12 13.88
N PHE A 143 4.67 -6.06 13.25
CA PHE A 143 3.44 -5.59 13.90
C PHE A 143 3.11 -6.44 15.12
N VAL A 144 3.02 -7.76 14.94
CA VAL A 144 2.69 -8.69 16.04
C VAL A 144 3.72 -8.60 17.16
N LEU A 145 5.01 -8.53 16.82
CA LEU A 145 6.09 -8.39 17.80
C LEU A 145 5.89 -7.15 18.68
N VAL A 146 5.64 -5.99 18.07
CA VAL A 146 5.41 -4.74 18.80
C VAL A 146 4.18 -4.84 19.69
N GLN A 147 3.07 -5.42 19.20
CA GLN A 147 1.85 -5.57 19.98
C GLN A 147 2.06 -6.49 21.18
N VAL A 148 2.74 -7.62 21.00
CA VAL A 148 3.06 -8.54 22.11
C VAL A 148 3.86 -7.79 23.19
N ILE A 149 4.87 -7.02 22.79
CA ILE A 149 5.69 -6.24 23.73
C ILE A 149 4.86 -5.17 24.43
N SER A 150 3.92 -4.52 23.72
CA SER A 150 3.01 -3.54 24.34
C SER A 150 2.22 -4.10 25.52
N PHE A 151 1.88 -5.39 25.50
CA PHE A 151 1.13 -6.05 26.58
C PHE A 151 2.00 -6.87 27.55
N SER A 152 3.23 -7.24 27.18
CA SER A 152 4.11 -8.08 28.00
C SER A 152 5.17 -7.29 28.78
N GLU A 153 5.25 -5.98 28.61
CA GLU A 153 6.26 -5.13 29.26
C GLU A 153 6.08 -5.08 30.78
N CYS A 154 4.87 -5.24 31.29
CA CYS A 154 4.60 -5.23 32.73
C CYS A 154 3.90 -6.50 33.21
N SER A 155 4.46 -7.11 34.26
CA SER A 155 3.87 -8.22 35.00
C SER A 155 3.98 -7.96 36.50
N PRO A 156 2.87 -7.94 37.25
CA PRO A 156 1.47 -8.18 36.85
C PRO A 156 0.81 -7.04 36.03
N PHE A 157 -0.20 -7.39 35.23
CA PHE A 157 -0.83 -6.48 34.25
C PHE A 157 -1.48 -5.22 34.85
N HIS A 158 -1.86 -5.24 36.13
CA HIS A 158 -2.44 -4.05 36.78
C HIS A 158 -1.46 -2.87 36.92
N LEU A 159 -0.15 -3.13 36.83
CA LEU A 159 0.89 -2.10 36.91
C LEU A 159 0.78 -1.07 35.77
N TYR A 160 0.16 -1.41 34.64
CA TYR A 160 -0.03 -0.50 33.51
C TYR A 160 -0.85 0.75 33.85
N TRP A 161 -1.76 0.66 34.83
CA TRP A 161 -2.63 1.78 35.23
C TRP A 161 -2.57 2.08 36.73
N GLN A 162 -1.68 1.42 37.46
CA GLN A 162 -1.45 1.71 38.87
C GLN A 162 -0.82 3.10 39.02
N VAL A 163 -1.45 3.95 39.84
CA VAL A 163 -0.96 5.30 40.15
C VAL A 163 -0.21 5.30 41.49
N GLU A 164 -0.76 4.64 42.50
CA GLU A 164 -0.19 4.54 43.84
C GLU A 164 -0.42 3.11 44.39
N PRO A 165 0.59 2.45 44.99
CA PRO A 165 2.00 2.85 45.11
C PRO A 165 2.73 2.91 43.75
N ASP A 166 3.95 3.46 43.71
CA ASP A 166 4.71 3.67 42.47
C ASP A 166 5.00 2.33 41.73
N PRO A 167 4.56 2.13 40.46
CA PRO A 167 4.76 0.87 39.74
C PRO A 167 6.20 0.65 39.24
N GLY A 168 7.12 1.58 39.51
CA GLY A 168 8.55 1.45 39.20
C GLY A 168 8.86 1.51 37.71
N LEU A 169 9.90 0.76 37.27
CA LEU A 169 10.45 0.82 35.91
C LEU A 169 9.49 0.39 34.80
N CYS A 170 8.42 -0.35 35.13
CA CYS A 170 7.36 -0.73 34.18
C CYS A 170 6.73 0.51 33.51
N ILE A 171 6.61 1.61 34.25
CA ILE A 171 5.92 2.82 33.80
C ILE A 171 6.69 3.60 32.74
N GLU A 172 8.00 3.36 32.63
CA GLU A 172 8.87 4.13 31.74
C GLU A 172 8.72 3.70 30.28
N THR A 173 8.14 2.53 30.01
CA THR A 173 7.82 2.04 28.66
C THR A 173 9.03 1.96 27.73
N THR A 174 10.19 1.75 28.32
CA THR A 174 11.49 1.81 27.65
C THR A 174 11.64 0.68 26.64
N LEU A 175 11.19 -0.54 26.99
CA LEU A 175 11.29 -1.70 26.11
C LEU A 175 10.35 -1.53 24.91
N HIS A 176 9.10 -1.15 25.17
CA HIS A 176 8.14 -0.88 24.09
C HIS A 176 8.65 0.22 23.16
N SER A 177 9.10 1.35 23.72
CA SER A 177 9.61 2.47 22.92
C SER A 177 10.82 2.06 22.07
N PHE A 178 11.76 1.31 22.64
CA PHE A 178 12.94 0.83 21.92
C PHE A 178 12.58 -0.10 20.75
N VAL A 179 11.74 -1.10 21.00
CA VAL A 179 11.35 -2.05 19.93
C VAL A 179 10.47 -1.40 18.88
N GLN A 180 9.55 -0.53 19.29
CA GLN A 180 8.76 0.30 18.37
C GLN A 180 9.69 1.11 17.46
N THR A 181 10.65 1.85 18.01
CA THR A 181 11.56 2.67 17.21
C THR A 181 12.40 1.82 16.24
N ILE A 182 13.01 0.73 16.69
CA ILE A 182 13.85 -0.12 15.83
C ILE A 182 13.03 -0.73 14.70
N THR A 183 11.92 -1.39 15.03
CA THR A 183 11.08 -2.05 14.01
C THR A 183 10.50 -1.04 13.03
N ASN A 184 10.12 0.14 13.51
CA ASN A 184 9.63 1.21 12.67
C ASN A 184 10.73 1.75 11.72
N THR A 185 11.94 2.02 12.22
CA THR A 185 13.07 2.44 11.39
C THR A 185 13.44 1.38 10.35
N LEU A 186 13.53 0.11 10.74
CA LEU A 186 13.85 -1.00 9.83
C LEU A 186 12.81 -1.13 8.72
N THR A 187 11.53 -1.00 9.05
CA THR A 187 10.45 -1.06 8.06
C THR A 187 10.42 0.16 7.15
N HIS A 188 10.83 1.35 7.61
CA HIS A 188 11.06 2.50 6.73
C HIS A 188 12.22 2.26 5.75
N ILE A 189 13.34 1.72 6.21
CA ILE A 189 14.49 1.36 5.34
C ILE A 189 14.05 0.34 4.28
N LEU A 190 13.30 -0.68 4.68
CA LEU A 190 12.75 -1.69 3.77
C LEU A 190 11.90 -1.04 2.67
N LEU A 191 10.95 -0.19 3.04
CA LEU A 191 10.07 0.49 2.08
C LEU A 191 10.84 1.44 1.17
N LEU A 192 11.89 2.10 1.67
CA LEU A 192 12.76 2.99 0.90
C LEU A 192 13.63 2.21 -0.11
N ALA A 193 14.07 1.01 0.25
CA ALA A 193 14.94 0.17 -0.59
C ALA A 193 14.22 -0.43 -1.81
N ILE A 194 12.91 -0.72 -1.69
CA ILE A 194 12.10 -1.31 -2.78
C ILE A 194 12.14 -0.45 -4.07
N PRO A 195 11.77 0.85 -4.05
CA PRO A 195 11.80 1.69 -5.24
C PRO A 195 13.21 2.16 -5.62
N LEU A 196 14.25 1.90 -4.82
CA LEU A 196 15.60 2.40 -5.10
C LEU A 196 16.19 1.82 -6.39
N ARG A 197 15.97 0.53 -6.65
CA ARG A 197 16.39 -0.10 -7.91
C ARG A 197 15.65 0.50 -9.12
N TRP A 198 14.39 0.90 -8.93
CA TRP A 198 13.63 1.60 -9.95
C TRP A 198 14.22 2.98 -10.26
N ALA A 199 14.64 3.71 -9.22
CA ALA A 199 15.19 5.06 -9.34
C ALA A 199 16.45 5.17 -10.21
N PHE A 200 17.26 4.10 -10.29
CA PHE A 200 18.50 4.10 -11.06
C PHE A 200 18.32 3.82 -12.56
N GLN A 201 17.10 3.64 -13.06
CA GLN A 201 16.86 3.44 -14.49
C GLN A 201 16.99 4.77 -15.28
N LYS A 202 17.77 4.75 -16.36
CA LYS A 202 18.34 5.95 -17.02
C LYS A 202 17.32 6.82 -17.78
N HIS A 203 16.14 6.29 -18.13
CA HIS A 203 15.18 6.92 -19.06
C HIS A 203 13.87 7.34 -18.38
N ARG A 204 13.89 8.39 -17.56
CA ARG A 204 12.68 8.97 -16.94
C ARG A 204 12.58 10.49 -17.18
N PRO A 205 11.37 11.03 -17.41
CA PRO A 205 11.15 12.46 -17.54
C PRO A 205 11.53 13.19 -16.24
N LEU A 206 11.92 14.47 -16.36
CA LEU A 206 12.42 15.26 -15.22
C LEU A 206 11.40 15.38 -14.08
N THR A 207 10.11 15.40 -14.39
CA THR A 207 9.01 15.46 -13.41
C THR A 207 8.96 14.22 -12.51
N GLU A 208 9.05 13.02 -13.09
CA GLU A 208 9.10 11.75 -12.34
C GLU A 208 10.39 11.64 -11.51
N LYS A 209 11.52 12.10 -12.06
CA LYS A 209 12.80 12.14 -11.33
C LYS A 209 12.73 13.05 -10.10
N LEU A 210 12.13 14.23 -10.23
CA LEU A 210 11.95 15.16 -9.11
C LEU A 210 10.99 14.61 -8.05
N LEU A 211 9.87 14.02 -8.47
CA LEU A 211 8.92 13.38 -7.55
C LEU A 211 9.58 12.23 -6.80
N LEU A 212 10.34 11.37 -7.48
CA LEU A 212 11.02 10.25 -6.85
C LEU A 212 12.13 10.71 -5.90
N ALA A 213 12.91 11.72 -6.28
CA ALA A 213 13.92 12.33 -5.41
C ALA A 213 13.28 12.93 -4.15
N PHE A 214 12.12 13.58 -4.31
CA PHE A 214 11.33 14.10 -3.18
C PHE A 214 10.83 12.98 -2.27
N LEU A 215 10.25 11.91 -2.82
CA LEU A 215 9.77 10.75 -2.04
C LEU A 215 10.90 10.06 -1.29
N PHE A 216 12.07 9.94 -1.91
CA PHE A 216 13.25 9.35 -1.28
C PHE A 216 13.77 10.23 -0.14
N SER A 217 13.86 11.54 -0.37
CA SER A 217 14.26 12.52 0.65
C SER A 217 13.28 12.51 1.83
N LEU A 218 11.97 12.44 1.55
CA LEU A 218 10.92 12.33 2.55
C LEU A 218 11.04 11.02 3.36
N GLY A 219 11.38 9.90 2.71
CA GLY A 219 11.62 8.63 3.38
C GLY A 219 12.84 8.65 4.31
N ILE A 220 13.93 9.29 3.90
CA ILE A 220 15.10 9.52 4.77
C ILE A 220 14.72 10.42 5.94
N PHE A 221 13.94 11.47 5.69
CA PHE A 221 13.47 12.37 6.73
C PHE A 221 12.59 11.65 7.77
N LEU A 222 11.72 10.74 7.32
CA LEU A 222 10.94 9.86 8.21
C LEU A 222 11.83 9.01 9.12
N ILE A 223 12.94 8.47 8.60
CA ILE A 223 13.90 7.72 9.41
C ILE A 223 14.54 8.62 10.48
N ALA A 224 14.91 9.85 10.12
CA ALA A 224 15.47 10.81 11.07
C ALA A 224 14.46 11.17 12.17
N VAL A 225 13.21 11.45 11.81
CA VAL A 225 12.13 11.74 12.77
C VAL A 225 11.83 10.54 13.66
N ALA A 226 11.85 9.31 13.13
CA ALA A 226 11.62 8.09 13.91
C ALA A 226 12.73 7.82 14.95
N LEU A 227 13.98 8.22 14.66
CA LEU A 227 15.12 8.06 15.57
C LEU A 227 15.25 9.20 16.58
N ALA A 228 14.71 10.39 16.28
CA ALA A 228 14.81 11.57 17.15
C ALA A 228 14.30 11.35 18.59
N PRO A 229 13.27 10.52 18.87
CA PRO A 229 12.81 10.25 20.24
C PRO A 229 13.75 9.37 21.07
N LEU A 230 14.80 8.77 20.49
CA LEU A 230 15.75 7.96 21.25
C LEU A 230 16.46 8.83 22.29
N PRO A 231 16.56 8.37 23.55
CA PRO A 231 17.25 9.12 24.58
C PRO A 231 18.74 9.17 24.27
N ILE A 232 19.22 10.34 23.82
CA ILE A 232 20.65 10.61 23.68
C ILE A 232 21.15 11.07 25.06
N PRO A 233 22.19 10.44 25.64
CA PRO A 233 22.77 10.89 26.89
C PRO A 233 23.20 12.36 26.80
N GLY A 234 22.65 13.22 27.65
CA GLY A 234 23.00 14.66 27.73
C GLY A 234 22.06 15.64 27.02
N HIS A 235 20.90 15.23 26.52
CA HIS A 235 19.91 16.13 25.91
C HIS A 235 18.48 15.89 26.43
N ASP A 236 18.07 16.63 27.47
CA ASP A 236 16.73 16.54 28.08
C ASP A 236 15.62 17.21 27.25
N ALA A 237 16.01 18.04 26.27
CA ALA A 237 15.08 18.82 25.43
C ALA A 237 14.13 17.92 24.61
N THR A 238 14.59 16.73 24.23
CA THR A 238 13.82 15.79 23.39
C THR A 238 12.52 15.37 24.08
N ARG A 239 12.51 15.21 25.42
CA ARG A 239 11.34 14.77 26.19
C ARG A 239 10.17 15.74 26.09
N SER A 240 10.46 17.03 25.92
CA SER A 240 9.41 18.05 25.73
C SER A 240 8.67 17.84 24.41
N TYR A 241 9.34 17.57 23.30
CA TYR A 241 8.71 17.58 21.96
C TYR A 241 8.33 16.21 21.41
N GLN A 242 8.45 15.12 22.18
CA GLN A 242 8.22 13.75 21.70
C GLN A 242 6.83 13.55 21.09
N ASN A 243 5.79 14.14 21.68
CA ASN A 243 4.43 13.99 21.18
C ASN A 243 4.24 14.70 19.83
N ALA A 244 4.84 15.87 19.65
CA ALA A 244 4.83 16.58 18.38
C ALA A 244 5.61 15.80 17.30
N LEU A 245 6.75 15.21 17.65
CA LEU A 245 7.53 14.36 16.74
C LEU A 245 6.76 13.09 16.31
N LYS A 246 6.06 12.43 17.23
CA LYS A 246 5.20 11.28 16.89
C LYS A 246 4.08 11.68 15.92
N GLN A 247 3.48 12.86 16.11
CA GLN A 247 2.43 13.36 15.21
C GLN A 247 2.97 13.80 13.86
N SER A 248 4.17 14.38 13.80
CA SER A 248 4.82 14.71 12.53
C SER A 248 5.18 13.44 11.76
N GLU A 249 5.66 12.39 12.42
CA GLU A 249 5.88 11.08 11.81
C GLU A 249 4.58 10.51 11.20
N ALA A 250 3.49 10.54 11.97
CA ALA A 250 2.18 10.10 11.51
C ALA A 250 1.69 10.88 10.27
N LEU A 251 1.90 12.20 10.26
CA LEU A 251 1.58 13.07 9.13
C LEU A 251 2.41 12.73 7.89
N LEU A 252 3.72 12.62 8.05
CA LEU A 252 4.65 12.32 6.96
C LEU A 252 4.38 10.93 6.36
N ALA A 253 4.05 9.95 7.20
CA ALA A 253 3.66 8.61 6.77
C ALA A 253 2.34 8.63 5.98
N ALA A 254 1.32 9.36 6.44
CA ALA A 254 0.08 9.55 5.68
C ALA A 254 0.36 10.26 4.36
N PHE A 255 1.19 11.30 4.36
CA PHE A 255 1.52 12.02 3.15
C PHE A 255 2.22 11.11 2.13
N LEU A 256 3.23 10.37 2.56
CA LEU A 256 3.95 9.41 1.71
C LEU A 256 3.03 8.31 1.16
N ALA A 257 2.11 7.79 1.97
CA ALA A 257 1.17 6.74 1.56
C ALA A 257 0.11 7.22 0.55
N ASN A 258 -0.20 8.51 0.56
CA ASN A 258 -1.33 9.07 -0.21
C ASN A 258 -0.91 9.96 -1.38
N ILE A 259 0.33 10.45 -1.42
CA ILE A 259 0.80 11.42 -2.42
C ILE A 259 0.67 10.92 -3.86
N ILE A 260 1.01 9.66 -4.14
CA ILE A 260 0.95 9.08 -5.51
C ILE A 260 -0.50 8.98 -6.01
N THR A 261 -1.45 8.67 -5.12
CA THR A 261 -2.88 8.65 -5.44
C THR A 261 -3.41 10.07 -5.67
N ILE A 262 -2.99 11.03 -4.84
CA ILE A 262 -3.41 12.44 -4.96
C ILE A 262 -2.92 13.03 -6.28
N THR A 263 -1.64 12.87 -6.63
CA THR A 263 -1.08 13.35 -7.91
C THR A 263 -1.70 12.66 -9.13
N GLY A 264 -2.41 11.55 -8.93
CA GLY A 264 -3.03 10.79 -10.02
C GLY A 264 -2.04 9.94 -10.79
N LEU A 265 -0.81 9.80 -10.31
CA LEU A 265 0.20 8.98 -10.99
C LEU A 265 -0.15 7.48 -10.96
N ASP A 266 -0.99 7.05 -10.01
CA ASP A 266 -1.55 5.69 -9.97
C ASP A 266 -2.42 5.35 -11.20
N SER A 267 -3.10 6.32 -11.84
CA SER A 267 -3.91 6.01 -13.04
C SER A 267 -3.04 5.70 -14.26
N SER A 268 -1.94 6.44 -14.43
CA SER A 268 -0.96 6.16 -15.50
C SER A 268 -0.30 4.78 -15.36
N LEU A 269 -0.26 4.23 -14.16
CA LEU A 269 0.28 2.88 -13.89
C LEU A 269 -0.78 1.78 -14.08
N THR A 270 -2.07 2.12 -14.06
CA THR A 270 -3.16 1.14 -14.17
C THR A 270 -3.66 0.99 -15.62
N ASP A 271 -3.52 2.02 -16.46
CA ASP A 271 -3.97 1.99 -17.87
C ASP A 271 -3.25 0.95 -18.75
N GLU A 272 -2.15 0.33 -18.29
CA GLU A 272 -1.43 -0.70 -19.05
C GLU A 272 -1.74 -2.16 -18.65
N ASP A 273 -2.28 -2.47 -17.47
CA ASP A 273 -2.50 -3.88 -17.06
C ASP A 273 -3.56 -4.03 -15.95
N ASP A 274 -4.81 -4.29 -16.33
CA ASP A 274 -5.84 -4.80 -15.43
C ASP A 274 -5.52 -6.26 -15.05
N ALA A 275 -4.71 -6.46 -14.01
CA ALA A 275 -4.56 -7.76 -13.34
C ALA A 275 -5.22 -7.73 -11.94
N PRO A 276 -6.32 -8.48 -11.71
CA PRO A 276 -6.90 -8.61 -10.39
C PRO A 276 -6.10 -9.60 -9.52
N PHE A 277 -5.76 -9.18 -8.30
CA PHE A 277 -5.06 -10.01 -7.32
C PHE A 277 -6.01 -11.00 -6.61
N LEU A 278 -5.56 -12.26 -6.52
CA LEU A 278 -5.99 -13.33 -5.59
C LEU A 278 -7.43 -13.85 -5.69
N SER A 279 -7.68 -14.70 -6.70
CA SER A 279 -8.60 -15.83 -6.55
C SER A 279 -7.80 -17.04 -6.06
N SER A 280 -7.84 -17.30 -4.75
CA SER A 280 -7.57 -18.64 -4.22
C SER A 280 -8.87 -19.21 -3.66
N ASN A 281 -9.53 -20.05 -4.44
CA ASN A 281 -10.17 -21.23 -3.87
C ASN A 281 -10.32 -22.31 -4.94
N ALA A 282 -9.48 -23.33 -4.78
CA ALA A 282 -9.63 -24.61 -5.41
C ALA A 282 -10.98 -25.22 -5.02
N LYS A 283 -11.78 -25.61 -6.01
CA LYS A 283 -12.74 -26.70 -5.87
C LYS A 283 -12.38 -27.78 -6.89
N ARG A 284 -11.34 -28.55 -6.55
CA ARG A 284 -11.08 -29.86 -7.16
C ARG A 284 -12.21 -30.78 -6.74
N ARG A 285 -13.17 -31.01 -7.64
CA ARG A 285 -14.08 -32.15 -7.57
C ARG A 285 -13.47 -33.24 -8.47
N SER A 286 -12.86 -34.24 -7.84
CA SER A 286 -12.45 -35.46 -8.52
C SER A 286 -13.67 -36.34 -8.74
N ASN A 287 -13.97 -36.63 -10.00
CA ASN A 287 -14.52 -37.89 -10.50
C ASN A 287 -13.85 -38.00 -11.88
N GLY A 288 -12.87 -38.87 -12.10
CA GLY A 288 -13.10 -40.31 -12.17
C GLY A 288 -13.12 -40.69 -13.65
N SER A 289 -11.99 -41.24 -14.11
CA SER A 289 -11.77 -42.01 -15.35
C SER A 289 -11.75 -41.30 -16.71
N GLY A 290 -10.75 -41.64 -17.53
CA GLY A 290 -10.95 -41.75 -18.98
C GLY A 290 -10.04 -40.91 -19.87
N PHE A 291 -8.78 -41.32 -19.96
CA PHE A 291 -7.82 -40.93 -20.99
C PHE A 291 -8.39 -41.18 -22.40
N ARG A 292 -8.82 -40.14 -23.15
CA ARG A 292 -8.88 -40.09 -24.63
C ARG A 292 -9.28 -38.69 -25.13
N SER A 293 -8.64 -38.29 -26.24
CA SER A 293 -8.74 -37.06 -27.04
C SER A 293 -8.35 -35.74 -26.35
N LEU A 294 -7.24 -35.02 -26.59
CA LEU A 294 -6.34 -34.86 -27.76
C LEU A 294 -7.10 -34.85 -29.10
N PHE A 295 -7.30 -33.65 -29.65
CA PHE A 295 -8.16 -33.28 -30.78
C PHE A 295 -9.61 -32.98 -30.39
N ASP A 296 -9.83 -31.79 -29.84
CA ASP A 296 -10.67 -30.80 -30.53
C ASP A 296 -10.48 -29.43 -29.88
N ARG A 297 -9.92 -28.48 -30.62
CA ARG A 297 -9.93 -27.07 -30.23
C ARG A 297 -10.24 -26.27 -31.47
N GLU A 298 -11.53 -26.11 -31.69
CA GLU A 298 -12.11 -25.10 -32.55
C GLU A 298 -11.62 -23.73 -32.03
N ILE A 299 -10.76 -23.08 -32.81
CA ILE A 299 -10.25 -21.74 -32.53
C ILE A 299 -11.15 -20.78 -33.31
N VAL A 300 -12.09 -20.14 -32.61
CA VAL A 300 -12.77 -18.95 -33.13
C VAL A 300 -11.83 -17.76 -32.92
N VAL A 301 -11.13 -17.37 -33.98
CA VAL A 301 -10.41 -16.08 -34.05
C VAL A 301 -11.34 -15.07 -34.71
N THR A 302 -11.84 -14.10 -33.94
CA THR A 302 -12.39 -12.86 -34.50
C THR A 302 -11.25 -11.90 -34.79
N SER A 303 -10.76 -11.87 -36.02
CA SER A 303 -9.89 -10.82 -36.52
C SER A 303 -10.61 -10.02 -37.59
N ASN A 304 -11.08 -8.83 -37.23
CA ASN A 304 -11.46 -7.82 -38.21
C ASN A 304 -10.16 -7.30 -38.83
N PHE A 305 -9.80 -7.82 -40.01
CA PHE A 305 -8.73 -7.28 -40.84
C PHE A 305 -9.35 -6.75 -42.11
N GLU A 306 -9.44 -5.43 -42.22
CA GLU A 306 -9.93 -4.74 -43.39
C GLU A 306 -8.85 -4.81 -44.47
N MET A 307 -9.07 -5.67 -45.45
CA MET A 307 -8.10 -6.00 -46.49
C MET A 307 -8.21 -4.98 -47.63
N GLN A 308 -7.35 -3.96 -47.61
CA GLN A 308 -7.25 -2.97 -48.68
C GLN A 308 -6.50 -3.58 -49.87
N SER A 309 -7.23 -4.16 -50.82
CA SER A 309 -6.65 -4.77 -52.03
C SER A 309 -6.19 -3.68 -53.01
N GLN A 310 -4.89 -3.36 -53.03
CA GLN A 310 -4.27 -2.66 -54.15
C GLN A 310 -3.93 -3.68 -55.24
N THR A 311 -4.75 -3.74 -56.29
CA THR A 311 -4.46 -4.51 -57.52
C THR A 311 -3.28 -3.88 -58.25
N ALA A 312 -2.10 -4.51 -58.16
CA ALA A 312 -0.94 -4.12 -58.95
C ALA A 312 -1.11 -4.55 -60.42
N SER A 313 -0.86 -3.62 -61.34
CA SER A 313 -0.98 -3.83 -62.79
C SER A 313 0.00 -4.92 -63.30
N PRO A 314 -0.42 -5.81 -64.23
CA PRO A 314 0.39 -6.93 -64.74
C PRO A 314 1.71 -6.53 -65.41
N ALA A 315 1.87 -5.26 -65.79
CA ALA A 315 3.09 -4.75 -66.41
C ALA A 315 4.24 -4.61 -65.40
N ARG A 316 3.94 -4.39 -64.11
CA ARG A 316 4.94 -4.14 -63.06
C ARG A 316 5.61 -5.42 -62.55
N VAL A 317 4.89 -6.53 -62.56
CA VAL A 317 5.42 -7.86 -62.18
C VAL A 317 6.41 -8.37 -63.24
N ARG A 318 6.21 -8.02 -64.51
CA ARG A 318 7.05 -8.45 -65.64
C ARG A 318 8.44 -7.80 -65.66
N GLN A 319 8.63 -6.67 -64.96
CA GLN A 319 9.94 -6.02 -64.81
C GLN A 319 10.77 -6.57 -63.65
N MET A 320 10.16 -7.30 -62.70
CA MET A 320 10.83 -7.71 -61.47
C MET A 320 11.52 -9.08 -61.56
N PHE A 321 11.17 -9.91 -62.55
CA PHE A 321 11.74 -11.26 -62.74
C PHE A 321 12.05 -11.56 -64.21
N PRO A 322 13.25 -11.22 -64.72
CA PRO A 322 13.55 -11.34 -66.15
C PRO A 322 13.89 -12.76 -66.63
N ARG A 323 14.06 -13.75 -65.73
CA ARG A 323 14.60 -15.09 -66.09
C ARG A 323 14.04 -16.24 -65.26
N HIS A 324 12.75 -16.57 -65.44
CA HIS A 324 12.21 -17.87 -64.99
C HIS A 324 11.44 -18.57 -66.14
N PRO A 325 11.56 -19.90 -66.29
CA PRO A 325 11.23 -20.62 -67.53
C PRO A 325 9.74 -20.97 -67.72
N TRP A 326 8.81 -20.30 -67.04
CA TRP A 326 7.37 -20.59 -67.18
C TRP A 326 6.61 -19.64 -68.14
N THR A 327 7.33 -18.89 -68.98
CA THR A 327 6.72 -18.00 -70.00
C THR A 327 6.65 -18.62 -71.39
N ALA A 328 6.76 -19.94 -71.51
CA ALA A 328 6.52 -20.64 -72.77
C ALA A 328 5.02 -20.71 -73.08
N PHE A 329 4.65 -20.09 -74.19
CA PHE A 329 3.32 -19.96 -74.76
C PHE A 329 2.68 -21.32 -75.07
N GLN A 330 1.60 -21.69 -74.36
CA GLN A 330 0.73 -22.78 -74.80
C GLN A 330 -0.54 -22.19 -75.42
N ARG A 331 -0.56 -22.22 -76.76
CA ARG A 331 -1.71 -21.90 -77.61
C ARG A 331 -2.76 -23.01 -77.41
N MET A 332 -3.81 -22.76 -76.64
CA MET A 332 -5.00 -23.63 -76.65
C MET A 332 -6.00 -23.06 -77.67
N SER A 333 -6.30 -23.88 -78.67
CA SER A 333 -7.22 -23.56 -79.77
C SER A 333 -8.67 -23.61 -79.29
N ASN A 334 -9.49 -22.78 -79.94
CA ASN A 334 -10.95 -22.89 -79.87
C ASN A 334 -11.38 -24.23 -80.46
N GLU A 335 -12.06 -25.07 -79.69
CA GLU A 335 -13.07 -26.03 -80.16
C GLU A 335 -13.78 -26.69 -78.97
N ASN A 336 -15.11 -26.82 -79.07
CA ASN A 336 -16.07 -27.50 -78.18
C ASN A 336 -16.50 -26.69 -76.94
N LEU A 337 -17.57 -25.90 -76.90
CA LEU A 337 -18.96 -26.07 -77.38
C LEU A 337 -19.62 -27.41 -76.99
N ILE A 338 -20.67 -27.27 -76.16
CA ILE A 338 -21.87 -28.11 -75.96
C ILE A 338 -21.73 -29.42 -75.15
N ILE A 339 -22.49 -29.55 -74.05
CA ILE A 339 -23.70 -30.41 -73.87
C ILE A 339 -23.96 -30.70 -72.37
N ARG A 340 -25.22 -30.40 -72.00
CA ARG A 340 -25.97 -30.75 -70.80
C ARG A 340 -26.47 -32.21 -70.87
N ALA A 341 -26.23 -33.05 -69.86
CA ALA A 341 -27.08 -34.20 -69.43
C ALA A 341 -26.43 -34.88 -68.21
N LYS A 342 -27.03 -34.97 -67.01
CA LYS A 342 -28.20 -35.75 -66.55
C LYS A 342 -27.83 -37.18 -66.07
N GLY A 343 -28.15 -37.45 -64.80
CA GLY A 343 -28.28 -38.77 -64.16
C GLY A 343 -27.99 -38.64 -62.65
N GLY A 344 -28.88 -38.76 -61.67
CA GLY A 344 -30.23 -39.33 -61.61
C GLY A 344 -30.21 -40.61 -60.76
N ARG A 345 -31.11 -40.67 -59.76
CA ARG A 345 -31.61 -41.87 -59.01
C ARG A 345 -30.87 -42.18 -57.68
N ASP A 346 -31.49 -42.46 -56.51
CA ASP A 346 -32.88 -42.46 -56.00
C ASP A 346 -32.89 -42.54 -54.45
N SER A 347 -33.95 -41.98 -53.84
CA SER A 347 -34.85 -42.52 -52.76
C SER A 347 -34.26 -42.99 -51.39
N ARG A 348 -34.87 -42.87 -50.19
CA ARG A 348 -36.26 -42.96 -49.65
C ARG A 348 -36.31 -42.33 -48.22
N GLU A 349 -37.31 -41.47 -47.91
CA GLU A 349 -38.54 -41.68 -47.07
C GLU A 349 -38.33 -41.74 -45.54
N SER A 350 -38.92 -40.81 -44.77
CA SER A 350 -40.27 -40.83 -44.13
C SER A 350 -40.10 -41.18 -42.63
N LYS A 351 -40.60 -40.42 -41.65
CA LYS A 351 -41.95 -39.89 -41.48
C LYS A 351 -41.96 -38.79 -40.43
#